data_AF-A0A7Z7FD59-F1
#
_entry.id   AF-A0A7Z7FD59-F1
#
_cell.length_a   1.000
_cell.length_b   1.000
_cell.length_c   1.000
_cell.angle_alpha   90.00
_cell.angle_beta   90.00
_cell.angle_gamma   90.00
#
_symmetry.space_group_name_H-M   'P 1'
#
loop_
_entity.id
_entity.type
_entity.pdbx_description
1 polymer ?
#
loop_
_entity_poly.entity_id
_entity_poly.type
_entity_poly.pdbx_seq_one_letter_code
_entity_poly.pdbx_strand_id
1 'polypeptide(L)' 'METNTHNKGNKFECEVCKMTFPTKEEYEKHMRENHNQ' A
#
# COMPACT_ATOMS: atom_id res chain seq x y z
N MET A 1 -2.06 -21.45 18.87
CA MET A 1 -2.97 -21.30 17.72
C MET A 1 -2.72 -19.91 17.17
N GLU A 2 -1.88 -19.81 16.14
CA GLU A 2 -1.56 -18.53 15.50
C GLU A 2 -2.79 -18.01 14.77
N THR A 3 -3.62 -17.23 15.46
CA THR A 3 -4.58 -16.37 14.77
C THR A 3 -3.94 -15.01 14.68
N ASN A 4 -2.99 -14.95 13.75
CA ASN A 4 -2.37 -13.73 13.23
C ASN A 4 -3.46 -12.95 12.46
N THR A 5 -4.52 -12.56 13.16
CA THR A 5 -5.62 -11.75 12.65
C THR A 5 -5.16 -10.29 12.69
N HIS A 6 -3.99 -10.02 12.12
CA HIS A 6 -3.66 -8.70 11.63
C HIS A 6 -4.48 -8.53 10.36
N ASN A 7 -5.77 -8.24 10.54
CA ASN A 7 -6.73 -8.02 9.47
C ASN A 7 -6.29 -6.77 8.68
N LYS A 8 -5.42 -7.00 7.68
CA LYS A 8 -5.44 -6.39 6.34
C LYS A 8 -5.80 -4.90 6.28
N GLY A 9 -5.18 -4.11 7.17
CA GLY A 9 -5.48 -2.69 7.34
C GLY A 9 -4.67 -1.74 6.46
N ASN A 10 -3.55 -2.19 5.89
CA ASN A 10 -2.73 -1.39 4.98
C ASN A 10 -3.13 -1.77 3.55
N LYS A 11 -4.05 -1.00 2.99
CA LYS A 11 -4.87 -1.42 1.84
C LYS A 11 -4.17 -1.27 0.50
N PHE A 12 -3.00 -0.63 0.44
CA PHE A 12 -2.29 -0.38 -0.80
C PHE A 12 -0.76 -0.42 -0.60
N GLU A 13 -0.13 -1.54 -0.99
CA GLU A 13 1.32 -1.69 -1.05
C GLU A 13 1.79 -1.40 -2.47
N CYS A 14 2.78 -0.52 -2.62
CA CYS A 14 3.48 -0.30 -3.87
C CYS A 14 4.33 -1.50 -4.23
N GLU A 15 4.03 -2.16 -5.34
CA GLU A 15 4.82 -3.29 -5.81
C GLU A 15 6.22 -2.92 -6.32
N VAL A 16 6.44 -1.64 -6.68
CA VAL A 16 7.72 -1.13 -7.18
C VAL A 16 8.70 -0.85 -6.03
N CYS A 17 8.27 -0.10 -5.01
CA CYS A 17 9.13 0.32 -3.89
C CYS A 17 8.76 -0.29 -2.54
N LYS A 18 7.72 -1.13 -2.48
CA LYS A 18 7.23 -1.81 -1.27
C LYS A 18 6.75 -0.86 -0.15
N MET A 19 6.43 0.39 -0.49
CA MET A 19 5.79 1.31 0.44
C MET A 19 4.32 0.99 0.64
N THR A 20 3.87 0.99 1.89
CA THR A 20 2.46 0.79 2.24
C THR A 20 1.78 2.11 2.56
N PHE A 21 0.59 2.31 1.99
CA PHE A 21 -0.21 3.52 2.17
C PHE A 21 -1.52 3.21 2.91
N PRO A 22 -1.99 4.14 3.76
CA PRO A 22 -3.23 3.98 4.51
C PRO A 22 -4.48 4.18 3.63
N THR A 23 -4.36 4.89 2.51
CA THR A 23 -5.49 5.24 1.61
C THR A 23 -5.13 5.00 0.14
N LYS A 24 -6.15 4.83 -0.71
CA LYS A 24 -5.98 4.65 -2.15
C LYS A 24 -5.45 5.91 -2.84
N GLU A 25 -5.90 7.07 -2.40
CA GLU A 25 -5.50 8.37 -2.98
C GLU A 25 -4.00 8.62 -2.82
N GLU A 26 -3.46 8.39 -1.63
CA GLU A 26 -2.02 8.51 -1.37
C GLU A 26 -1.22 7.51 -2.21
N TYR A 27 -1.72 6.27 -2.35
CA TYR A 27 -1.11 5.26 -3.21
C TYR A 27 -1.14 5.65 -4.70
N GLU A 28 -2.27 6.14 -5.21
CA GLU A 28 -2.41 6.57 -6.60
C GLU A 28 -1.55 7.79 -6.91
N LYS A 29 -1.52 8.76 -5.99
CA LYS A 29 -0.61 9.91 -6.08
C LYS A 29 0.85 9.45 -6.06
N HIS A 30 1.21 8.55 -5.14
CA HIS A 30 2.54 7.97 -5.08
C HIS A 30 2.93 7.29 -6.39
N MET A 31 2.07 6.44 -6.93
CA MET A 31 2.30 5.76 -8.20
C MET A 31 2.45 6.73 -9.37
N ARG A 32 1.64 7.81 -9.40
CA ARG A 32 1.73 8.84 -10.45
C ARG A 32 3.02 9.67 -10.35
N GLU A 33 3.41 10.10 -9.15
CA GLU A 33 4.55 11.01 -8.96
C GLU A 33 5.90 10.28 -8.89
N ASN A 34 5.95 9.10 -8.27
CA ASN A 34 7.20 8.35 -8.03
C ASN A 34 7.45 7.26 -9.06
N HIS A 35 6.36 6.69 -9.61
CA HIS A 35 6.43 5.57 -10.55
C HIS A 35 5.81 5.90 -11.90
N ASN A 36 5.48 7.19 -12.12
CA ASN A 36 4.90 7.79 -13.34
C ASN A 36 4.75 6.80 -14.49
N GLN A 37 3.68 6.02 -14.46
CA GLN A 37 3.28 5.18 -15.59
C GLN A 37 2.39 5.98 -16.54
#